data_AF-A0AB74CKR9-F1
#
_entry.id   AF-A0AB74CKR9-F1
#
_cell.length_a   1.000
_cell.length_b   1.000
_cell.length_c   1.000
_cell.angle_alpha   90.00
_cell.angle_beta   90.00
_cell.angle_gamma   90.00
#
_symmetry.space_group_name_H-M   'P 1'
#
loop_
_entity.id
_entity.type
_entity.pdbx_description
1 polymer ?
#
loop_
_entity_poly.entity_id
_entity_poly.type
_entity_poly.pdbx_seq_one_letter_code
_entity_poly.pdbx_strand_id
1 'polypeptide(L)'
;MGSISSTSPSVVKADSTPYFTPANNAGAAVNPDDPNTPTLFKPLRIRDVTLKNRIIVSPMCMYSAESDPTSPFVGALTDYHIAHLGQFALKGAGLVFVEAQAVQPNGRISPHDVGLWQDGTDSEQFKGLQRVVQFSHSQGAKVAVQLAHAGRKASVLPPWVAAQAGKHSLRADESVFGWPKDVVGPSGGEENIWDPAEGTYWAPRELSTAEIKEVVQAFAKSAELAVKAGVDVIEIHAAHGYLLNQFLSPATNKRTDEYGGSFENRVRIVREVATAVRAVIPKGMPLFLRISATDWLEGQPVAAESGSWDLESSLRLVEILPEVGIDLVDVSSGGVHKDQKIKLGPGYQVDLAGELRKAIRKAGASTLVGGVGLITEAEQAQSIVQGADEAHQAEAIVTAKADVVLLARQFLREPEWVITTAKKLGVKVTHPHQFWRAL
;
A
#
# COMPACT_ATOMS: atom_id res chain seq x y z
N MET A 1 -9.33 59.67 -14.95
CA MET A 1 -10.11 58.43 -15.11
C MET A 1 -9.13 57.32 -15.44
N GLY A 2 -8.73 56.53 -14.43
CA GLY A 2 -7.86 55.37 -14.64
C GLY A 2 -8.67 54.24 -15.27
N SER A 3 -8.20 53.68 -16.39
CA SER A 3 -8.86 52.55 -17.03
C SER A 3 -8.77 51.33 -16.11
N ILE A 4 -9.90 50.91 -15.57
CA ILE A 4 -10.01 49.62 -14.90
C ILE A 4 -9.89 48.57 -16.00
N SER A 5 -8.73 47.92 -16.10
CA SER A 5 -8.55 46.73 -16.94
C SER A 5 -9.39 45.61 -16.35
N SER A 6 -10.64 45.48 -16.83
CA SER A 6 -11.56 44.40 -16.44
C SER A 6 -11.31 43.16 -17.29
N THR A 7 -10.17 42.50 -17.11
CA THR A 7 -9.97 41.16 -17.68
C THR A 7 -10.86 40.18 -16.94
N SER A 8 -11.72 39.46 -17.67
CA SER A 8 -12.50 38.38 -17.07
C SER A 8 -11.57 37.34 -16.43
N PRO A 9 -11.89 36.81 -15.24
CA PRO A 9 -11.10 35.74 -14.65
C PRO A 9 -11.15 34.49 -15.54
N SER A 10 -10.01 33.80 -15.68
CA SER A 10 -9.89 32.58 -16.48
C SER A 10 -9.78 31.33 -15.60
N VAL A 11 -10.23 30.18 -16.11
CA VAL A 11 -10.03 28.90 -15.44
C VAL A 11 -8.58 28.46 -15.62
N VAL A 12 -7.89 28.22 -14.50
CA VAL A 12 -6.49 27.79 -14.51
C VAL A 12 -6.41 26.30 -14.87
N LYS A 13 -5.62 25.97 -15.90
CA LYS A 13 -5.34 24.59 -16.32
C LYS A 13 -4.42 23.91 -15.31
N ALA A 14 -4.61 22.61 -15.06
CA ALA A 14 -3.64 21.78 -14.34
C ALA A 14 -2.34 21.54 -15.15
N ASP A 15 -1.19 21.73 -14.52
CA ASP A 15 0.13 21.61 -15.16
C ASP A 15 0.52 20.16 -15.50
N SER A 16 -0.07 19.18 -14.81
CA SER A 16 0.32 17.78 -14.83
C SER A 16 -0.31 16.94 -15.96
N THR A 17 -0.99 17.55 -16.94
CA THR A 17 -1.73 16.80 -17.98
C THR A 17 -1.51 17.33 -19.40
N PRO A 18 -1.47 16.44 -20.42
CA PRO A 18 -1.36 16.85 -21.82
C PRO A 18 -2.66 17.47 -22.38
N TYR A 19 -3.79 17.24 -21.71
CA TYR A 19 -5.11 17.78 -22.06
C TYR A 19 -5.57 18.85 -21.06
N PHE A 20 -6.66 19.55 -21.34
CA PHE A 20 -7.22 20.53 -20.41
C PHE A 20 -8.05 19.86 -19.30
N THR A 21 -7.78 20.26 -18.06
CA THR A 21 -8.67 20.10 -16.91
C THR A 21 -8.39 21.24 -15.94
N PRO A 22 -9.40 21.77 -15.22
CA PRO A 22 -9.18 22.77 -14.18
C PRO A 22 -8.23 22.23 -13.11
N ALA A 23 -7.30 23.06 -12.65
CA ALA A 23 -6.49 22.75 -11.48
C ALA A 23 -7.40 22.67 -10.25
N ASN A 24 -7.54 21.47 -9.68
CA ASN A 24 -8.38 21.21 -8.51
C ASN A 24 -7.52 20.79 -7.32
N ASN A 25 -8.05 20.96 -6.11
CA ASN A 25 -7.44 20.43 -4.88
C ASN A 25 -8.52 20.01 -3.89
N ALA A 26 -9.42 19.10 -4.29
CA ALA A 26 -10.57 18.70 -3.49
C ALA A 26 -10.16 18.04 -2.15
N GLY A 27 -10.99 18.17 -1.11
CA GLY A 27 -10.79 17.51 0.19
C GLY A 27 -9.75 18.13 1.12
N ALA A 28 -9.12 19.24 0.74
CA ALA A 28 -8.27 20.02 1.64
C ALA A 28 -9.16 20.86 2.57
N ALA A 29 -8.83 20.94 3.86
CA ALA A 29 -9.51 21.86 4.77
C ALA A 29 -9.32 23.31 4.30
N VAL A 30 -10.38 24.12 4.34
CA VAL A 30 -10.30 25.55 3.99
C VAL A 30 -9.45 26.31 5.01
N ASN A 31 -9.55 25.95 6.29
CA ASN A 31 -8.81 26.54 7.41
C ASN A 31 -8.06 25.43 8.19
N PRO A 32 -6.97 24.87 7.67
CA PRO A 32 -6.26 23.76 8.31
C PRO A 32 -5.66 24.12 9.68
N ASP A 33 -5.31 25.39 9.89
CA ASP A 33 -4.71 25.90 11.13
C ASP A 33 -5.74 26.28 12.21
N ASP A 34 -7.04 26.19 11.92
CA ASP A 34 -8.08 26.39 12.92
C ASP A 34 -7.91 25.34 14.05
N PRO A 35 -7.87 25.75 15.33
CA PRO A 35 -7.77 24.82 16.46
C PRO A 35 -8.86 23.74 16.48
N ASN A 36 -10.03 24.02 15.88
CA ASN A 36 -11.16 23.10 15.81
C ASN A 36 -11.09 22.16 14.60
N THR A 37 -10.18 22.39 13.64
CA THR A 37 -10.00 21.45 12.52
C THR A 37 -9.42 20.15 13.07
N PRO A 38 -10.12 19.01 12.94
CA PRO A 38 -9.64 17.71 13.40
C PRO A 38 -8.28 17.38 12.78
N THR A 39 -7.42 16.70 13.54
CA THR A 39 -6.08 16.28 13.04
C THR A 39 -6.20 15.50 11.73
N LEU A 40 -7.28 14.72 11.57
CA LEU A 40 -7.64 13.98 10.36
C LEU A 40 -7.62 14.83 9.07
N PHE A 41 -8.02 16.10 9.15
CA PHE A 41 -8.07 17.05 8.03
C PHE A 41 -6.90 18.05 8.01
N LYS A 42 -5.98 17.97 8.98
CA LYS A 42 -4.75 18.77 8.94
C LYS A 42 -3.77 18.17 7.92
N PRO A 43 -3.06 19.02 7.16
CA PRO A 43 -2.00 18.55 6.28
C PRO A 43 -0.90 17.82 7.05
N LEU A 44 -0.29 16.82 6.42
CA LEU A 44 0.85 16.10 6.96
C LEU A 44 2.00 16.14 5.95
N ARG A 45 3.13 16.71 6.34
CA ARG A 45 4.35 16.70 5.53
C ARG A 45 5.20 15.47 5.89
N ILE A 46 5.52 14.68 4.87
CA ILE A 46 6.44 13.54 4.96
C ILE A 46 7.54 13.81 3.93
N ARG A 47 8.76 14.08 4.41
CA ARG A 47 9.85 14.60 3.57
C ARG A 47 9.41 15.81 2.73
N ASP A 48 9.44 15.73 1.41
CA ASP A 48 9.04 16.81 0.50
C ASP A 48 7.61 16.71 0.01
N VAL A 49 6.88 15.65 0.39
CA VAL A 49 5.48 15.44 0.01
C VAL A 49 4.58 15.92 1.15
N THR A 50 3.63 16.80 0.82
CA THR A 50 2.56 17.21 1.73
C THR A 50 1.25 16.57 1.32
N LEU A 51 0.69 15.77 2.23
CA LEU A 51 -0.67 15.27 2.12
C LEU A 51 -1.62 16.36 2.62
N LYS A 52 -2.69 16.65 1.87
CA LYS A 52 -3.69 17.68 2.22
C LYS A 52 -4.59 17.30 3.40
N ASN A 53 -4.65 16.01 3.73
CA ASN A 53 -5.32 15.44 4.89
C ASN A 53 -4.69 14.06 5.19
N ARG A 54 -5.07 13.43 6.30
CA ARG A 54 -4.50 12.17 6.79
C ARG A 54 -5.27 10.93 6.33
N ILE A 55 -6.09 11.07 5.29
CA ILE A 55 -6.96 10.02 4.78
C ILE A 55 -6.37 9.47 3.49
N ILE A 56 -5.99 8.19 3.54
CA ILE A 56 -5.31 7.49 2.46
C ILE A 56 -6.21 6.37 1.94
N VAL A 57 -6.30 6.25 0.61
CA VAL A 57 -6.89 5.06 -0.02
C VAL A 57 -5.85 3.96 0.01
N SER A 58 -6.14 2.86 0.69
CA SER A 58 -5.25 1.69 0.79
C SER A 58 -5.16 0.96 -0.56
N PRO A 59 -4.04 0.29 -0.88
CA PRO A 59 -3.92 -0.50 -2.10
C PRO A 59 -4.94 -1.65 -2.11
N MET A 60 -5.70 -1.78 -3.19
CA MET A 60 -6.76 -2.78 -3.37
C MET A 60 -6.67 -3.40 -4.75
N CYS A 61 -6.32 -4.68 -4.84
CA CYS A 61 -6.23 -5.35 -6.13
C CYS A 61 -7.58 -5.37 -6.86
N MET A 62 -7.58 -4.95 -8.12
CA MET A 62 -8.76 -4.86 -8.97
C MET A 62 -8.78 -5.95 -10.04
N TYR A 63 -7.67 -6.67 -10.24
CA TYR A 63 -7.59 -7.83 -11.12
C TYR A 63 -8.13 -7.50 -12.54
N SER A 64 -7.78 -6.32 -13.05
CA SER A 64 -8.36 -5.72 -14.26
C SER A 64 -7.30 -5.38 -15.31
N ALA A 65 -6.15 -6.07 -15.26
CA ALA A 65 -5.11 -5.99 -16.28
C ALA A 65 -5.22 -7.12 -17.32
N GLU A 66 -4.61 -6.91 -18.48
CA GLU A 66 -4.46 -7.92 -19.52
C GLU A 66 -3.62 -9.10 -18.99
N SER A 67 -4.11 -10.31 -19.24
CA SER A 67 -3.52 -11.57 -18.77
C SER A 67 -2.60 -12.22 -19.78
N ASP A 68 -2.83 -12.02 -21.08
CA ASP A 68 -2.06 -12.69 -22.13
C ASP A 68 -0.59 -12.22 -22.10
N PRO A 69 0.38 -13.11 -21.79
CA PRO A 69 1.79 -12.74 -21.68
C PRO A 69 2.43 -12.30 -23.00
N THR A 70 1.77 -12.55 -24.14
CA THR A 70 2.22 -12.08 -25.46
C THR A 70 1.74 -10.67 -25.79
N SER A 71 0.77 -10.15 -25.05
CA SER A 71 0.25 -8.79 -25.24
C SER A 71 1.24 -7.76 -24.70
N PRO A 72 1.49 -6.65 -25.42
CA PRO A 72 2.29 -5.56 -24.88
C PRO A 72 1.62 -4.92 -23.65
N PHE A 73 0.30 -5.08 -23.48
CA PHE A 73 -0.49 -4.56 -22.38
C PHE A 73 -0.49 -5.45 -21.13
N VAL A 74 0.21 -6.60 -21.12
CA VAL A 74 0.22 -7.51 -19.98
C VAL A 74 0.60 -6.77 -18.68
N GLY A 75 -0.26 -6.88 -17.67
CA GLY A 75 -0.07 -6.18 -16.39
C GLY A 75 -0.09 -4.65 -16.46
N ALA A 76 -0.49 -4.04 -17.57
CA ALA A 76 -0.63 -2.58 -17.68
C ALA A 76 -1.92 -2.09 -17.02
N LEU A 77 -1.85 -0.90 -16.43
CA LEU A 77 -3.04 -0.18 -15.97
C LEU A 77 -3.90 0.22 -17.18
N THR A 78 -5.15 -0.21 -17.15
CA THR A 78 -6.18 0.08 -18.17
C THR A 78 -7.04 1.29 -17.80
N ASP A 79 -7.92 1.71 -18.71
CA ASP A 79 -8.89 2.80 -18.46
C ASP A 79 -9.82 2.52 -17.25
N TYR A 80 -10.02 1.24 -16.90
CA TYR A 80 -10.69 0.85 -15.66
C TYR A 80 -10.04 1.51 -14.44
N HIS A 81 -8.70 1.49 -14.38
CA HIS A 81 -7.95 2.01 -13.25
C HIS A 81 -7.97 3.54 -13.20
N ILE A 82 -8.04 4.21 -14.36
CA ILE A 82 -8.22 5.65 -14.42
C ILE A 82 -9.59 6.02 -13.82
N ALA A 83 -10.65 5.32 -14.20
CA ALA A 83 -11.98 5.55 -13.62
C ALA A 83 -12.01 5.23 -12.11
N HIS A 84 -11.45 4.08 -11.72
CA HIS A 84 -11.45 3.58 -10.35
C HIS A 84 -10.61 4.43 -9.37
N LEU A 85 -9.40 4.83 -9.75
CA LEU A 85 -8.54 5.65 -8.90
C LEU A 85 -8.91 7.13 -9.01
N GLY A 86 -9.36 7.55 -10.20
CA GLY A 86 -9.77 8.90 -10.49
C GLY A 86 -10.96 9.37 -9.66
N GLN A 87 -11.92 8.49 -9.36
CA GLN A 87 -13.03 8.83 -8.45
C GLN A 87 -12.51 9.22 -7.05
N PHE A 88 -11.45 8.59 -6.54
CA PHE A 88 -10.91 8.93 -5.22
C PHE A 88 -10.12 10.23 -5.26
N ALA A 89 -9.35 10.44 -6.34
CA ALA A 89 -8.61 11.67 -6.57
C ALA A 89 -9.55 12.89 -6.65
N LEU A 90 -10.67 12.76 -7.36
CA LEU A 90 -11.71 13.78 -7.46
C LEU A 90 -12.41 14.07 -6.13
N LYS A 91 -12.48 13.08 -5.24
CA LYS A 91 -13.32 13.10 -4.04
C LYS A 91 -12.54 13.26 -2.74
N GLY A 92 -11.30 13.74 -2.83
CA GLY A 92 -10.65 14.42 -1.72
C GLY A 92 -9.65 13.62 -0.91
N ALA A 93 -9.32 12.38 -1.30
CA ALA A 93 -8.28 11.60 -0.64
C ALA A 93 -6.93 12.35 -0.66
N GLY A 94 -6.20 12.29 0.46
CA GLY A 94 -4.88 12.92 0.60
C GLY A 94 -3.79 12.19 -0.19
N LEU A 95 -3.90 10.86 -0.26
CA LEU A 95 -3.03 9.96 -1.03
C LEU A 95 -3.89 8.82 -1.59
N VAL A 96 -3.68 8.47 -2.86
CA VAL A 96 -4.34 7.34 -3.53
C VAL A 96 -3.29 6.31 -3.90
N PHE A 97 -3.40 5.10 -3.35
CA PHE A 97 -2.58 3.98 -3.78
C PHE A 97 -3.12 3.37 -5.07
N VAL A 98 -2.21 3.17 -6.03
CA VAL A 98 -2.35 2.09 -7.02
C VAL A 98 -2.21 0.77 -6.27
N GLU A 99 -2.96 -0.25 -6.71
CA GLU A 99 -2.90 -1.59 -6.14
C GLU A 99 -1.51 -2.24 -6.22
N ALA A 100 -1.35 -3.41 -5.59
CA ALA A 100 -0.09 -4.15 -5.58
C ALA A 100 0.44 -4.38 -7.00
N GLN A 101 1.54 -3.70 -7.35
CA GLN A 101 2.19 -3.82 -8.64
C GLN A 101 3.31 -4.85 -8.56
N ALA A 102 3.17 -5.94 -9.33
CA ALA A 102 4.19 -6.97 -9.40
C ALA A 102 5.50 -6.43 -9.99
N VAL A 103 6.62 -6.70 -9.30
CA VAL A 103 7.97 -6.30 -9.76
C VAL A 103 8.57 -7.28 -10.77
N GLN A 104 8.00 -8.49 -10.85
CA GLN A 104 8.36 -9.55 -11.81
C GLN A 104 7.07 -10.20 -12.35
N PRO A 105 7.08 -10.80 -13.56
CA PRO A 105 5.89 -11.44 -14.13
C PRO A 105 5.27 -12.53 -13.25
N ASN A 106 6.11 -13.36 -12.62
CA ASN A 106 5.74 -14.44 -11.70
C ASN A 106 5.42 -13.94 -10.27
N GLY A 107 5.66 -12.66 -10.00
CA GLY A 107 5.35 -12.00 -8.74
C GLY A 107 3.91 -11.49 -8.63
N ARG A 108 3.09 -11.64 -9.67
CA ARG A 108 1.67 -11.33 -9.64
C ARG A 108 0.89 -12.29 -8.71
N ILE A 109 -0.23 -11.85 -8.16
CA ILE A 109 -1.17 -12.75 -7.47
C ILE A 109 -1.94 -13.55 -8.51
N SER A 110 -2.57 -12.85 -9.46
CA SER A 110 -3.29 -13.43 -10.59
C SER A 110 -2.73 -13.01 -11.94
N PRO A 111 -3.05 -13.73 -13.03
CA PRO A 111 -2.74 -13.27 -14.39
C PRO A 111 -3.25 -11.85 -14.70
N HIS A 112 -4.32 -11.39 -14.02
CA HIS A 112 -4.95 -10.09 -14.21
C HIS A 112 -4.45 -8.99 -13.28
N ASP A 113 -3.37 -9.24 -12.53
CA ASP A 113 -2.72 -8.22 -11.72
C ASP A 113 -1.91 -7.27 -12.58
N VAL A 114 -1.88 -6.01 -12.14
CA VAL A 114 -0.97 -5.01 -12.69
C VAL A 114 0.48 -5.26 -12.26
N GLY A 115 1.42 -4.70 -13.00
CA GLY A 115 2.80 -4.65 -12.56
C GLY A 115 3.63 -3.57 -13.23
N LEU A 116 4.92 -3.59 -12.89
CA LEU A 116 5.88 -2.59 -13.31
C LEU A 116 7.26 -3.24 -13.53
N TRP A 117 7.25 -4.36 -14.25
CA TRP A 117 8.43 -5.17 -14.57
C TRP A 117 8.97 -4.91 -15.98
N GLN A 118 8.12 -4.42 -16.89
CA GLN A 118 8.51 -4.13 -18.27
C GLN A 118 9.50 -2.97 -18.32
N ASP A 119 10.45 -3.06 -19.25
CA ASP A 119 11.58 -2.16 -19.35
C ASP A 119 11.22 -0.85 -20.04
N GLY A 120 11.77 0.25 -19.52
CA GLY A 120 11.74 1.55 -20.17
C GLY A 120 10.39 2.27 -20.11
N THR A 121 10.42 3.53 -20.54
CA THR A 121 9.26 4.44 -20.54
C THR A 121 8.32 4.23 -21.72
N ASP A 122 8.72 3.41 -22.70
CA ASP A 122 7.91 3.07 -23.86
C ASP A 122 6.98 1.87 -23.62
N SER A 123 7.10 1.20 -22.47
CA SER A 123 6.24 0.10 -22.06
C SER A 123 4.81 0.56 -21.73
N GLU A 124 3.83 -0.32 -21.95
CA GLU A 124 2.43 -0.01 -21.63
C GLU A 124 2.19 0.04 -20.12
N GLN A 125 2.96 -0.71 -19.32
CA GLN A 125 2.96 -0.59 -17.86
C GLN A 125 3.35 0.82 -17.40
N PHE A 126 4.42 1.39 -17.95
CA PHE A 126 4.83 2.76 -17.64
C PHE A 126 3.79 3.79 -18.09
N LYS A 127 3.33 3.71 -19.34
CA LYS A 127 2.35 4.67 -19.89
C LYS A 127 1.03 4.64 -19.12
N GLY A 128 0.56 3.45 -18.75
CA GLY A 128 -0.64 3.28 -17.93
C GLY A 128 -0.49 3.95 -16.56
N LEU A 129 0.63 3.73 -15.87
CA LEU A 129 0.93 4.37 -14.59
C LEU A 129 1.02 5.89 -14.71
N GLN A 130 1.71 6.39 -15.73
CA GLN A 130 1.85 7.82 -15.99
C GLN A 130 0.48 8.48 -16.20
N ARG A 131 -0.45 7.86 -16.95
CA ARG A 131 -1.81 8.38 -17.15
C ARG A 131 -2.59 8.51 -15.83
N VAL A 132 -2.49 7.51 -14.95
CA VAL A 132 -3.12 7.55 -13.61
C VAL A 132 -2.54 8.67 -12.76
N VAL A 133 -1.21 8.82 -12.74
CA VAL A 133 -0.52 9.88 -11.99
C VAL A 133 -0.96 11.26 -12.49
N GLN A 134 -0.88 11.49 -13.81
CA GLN A 134 -1.25 12.76 -14.43
C GLN A 134 -2.70 13.14 -14.11
N PHE A 135 -3.64 12.21 -14.25
CA PHE A 135 -5.04 12.46 -13.90
C PHE A 135 -5.17 12.81 -12.41
N SER A 136 -4.58 12.03 -11.51
CA SER A 136 -4.73 12.23 -10.07
C SER A 136 -4.13 13.56 -9.59
N HIS A 137 -2.94 13.91 -10.09
CA HIS A 137 -2.29 15.20 -9.82
C HIS A 137 -3.13 16.37 -10.31
N SER A 138 -3.80 16.23 -11.45
CA SER A 138 -4.67 17.29 -11.97
C SER A 138 -5.87 17.59 -11.05
N GLN A 139 -6.23 16.63 -10.19
CA GLN A 139 -7.28 16.77 -9.17
C GLN A 139 -6.72 17.11 -7.77
N GLY A 140 -5.41 17.35 -7.68
CA GLY A 140 -4.70 17.70 -6.44
C GLY A 140 -4.58 16.54 -5.46
N ALA A 141 -4.70 15.29 -5.93
CA ALA A 141 -4.41 14.11 -5.13
C ALA A 141 -2.97 13.65 -5.36
N LYS A 142 -2.34 13.11 -4.32
CA LYS A 142 -1.03 12.44 -4.42
C LYS A 142 -1.23 10.97 -4.78
N VAL A 143 -0.24 10.39 -5.46
CA VAL A 143 -0.28 8.98 -5.88
C VAL A 143 0.85 8.20 -5.23
N ALA A 144 0.49 7.04 -4.70
CA ALA A 144 1.45 6.03 -4.25
C ALA A 144 1.34 4.77 -5.10
N VAL A 145 2.43 4.02 -5.20
CA VAL A 145 2.40 2.62 -5.70
C VAL A 145 2.84 1.69 -4.60
N GLN A 146 2.20 0.53 -4.51
CA GLN A 146 2.66 -0.56 -3.66
C GLN A 146 3.40 -1.59 -4.53
N LEU A 147 4.73 -1.67 -4.40
CA LEU A 147 5.54 -2.67 -5.10
C LEU A 147 5.46 -4.00 -4.37
N ALA A 148 5.23 -5.09 -5.10
CA ALA A 148 4.92 -6.39 -4.52
C ALA A 148 5.49 -7.58 -5.30
N HIS A 149 5.57 -8.71 -4.61
CA HIS A 149 5.78 -10.03 -5.18
C HIS A 149 4.98 -11.05 -4.36
N ALA A 150 4.05 -11.78 -4.97
CA ALA A 150 3.09 -12.64 -4.26
C ALA A 150 3.72 -13.92 -3.69
N GLY A 151 4.86 -14.37 -4.24
CA GLY A 151 5.58 -15.54 -3.74
C GLY A 151 4.71 -16.79 -3.78
N ARG A 152 4.66 -17.58 -2.70
CA ARG A 152 3.89 -18.85 -2.67
C ARG A 152 2.37 -18.72 -2.81
N LYS A 153 1.84 -17.50 -2.84
CA LYS A 153 0.42 -17.18 -3.08
C LYS A 153 0.15 -16.69 -4.52
N ALA A 154 1.18 -16.70 -5.37
CA ALA A 154 1.08 -16.33 -6.79
C ALA A 154 0.29 -17.37 -7.60
N SER A 155 -0.03 -16.99 -8.84
CA SER A 155 -0.68 -17.85 -9.83
C SER A 155 -2.03 -18.41 -9.37
N VAL A 156 -2.91 -17.54 -8.86
CA VAL A 156 -4.32 -17.84 -8.56
C VAL A 156 -5.26 -17.03 -9.44
N LEU A 157 -6.51 -17.45 -9.56
CA LEU A 157 -7.54 -16.73 -10.31
C LEU A 157 -8.17 -15.60 -9.48
N PRO A 158 -8.72 -14.57 -10.13
CA PRO A 158 -9.40 -13.49 -9.43
C PRO A 158 -10.50 -13.99 -8.48
N PRO A 159 -10.73 -13.32 -7.33
CA PRO A 159 -11.59 -13.84 -6.27
C PRO A 159 -13.01 -14.20 -6.69
N TRP A 160 -13.62 -13.46 -7.64
CA TRP A 160 -14.97 -13.77 -8.10
C TRP A 160 -15.04 -15.05 -8.95
N VAL A 161 -13.95 -15.41 -9.65
CA VAL A 161 -13.86 -16.66 -10.41
C VAL A 161 -13.77 -17.85 -9.45
N ALA A 162 -12.94 -17.74 -8.41
CA ALA A 162 -12.88 -18.74 -7.36
C ALA A 162 -14.24 -18.90 -6.64
N ALA A 163 -14.91 -17.79 -6.33
CA ALA A 163 -16.23 -17.79 -5.69
C ALA A 163 -17.31 -18.45 -6.56
N GLN A 164 -17.31 -18.22 -7.87
CA GLN A 164 -18.20 -18.90 -8.83
C GLN A 164 -17.98 -20.42 -8.85
N ALA A 165 -16.75 -20.86 -8.58
CA ALA A 165 -16.41 -22.28 -8.41
C ALA A 165 -16.65 -22.80 -6.97
N GLY A 166 -17.25 -22.01 -6.08
CA GLY A 166 -17.52 -22.39 -4.70
C GLY A 166 -16.27 -22.50 -3.82
N LYS A 167 -15.15 -21.89 -4.23
CA LYS A 167 -13.87 -21.95 -3.51
C LYS A 167 -13.46 -20.57 -3.00
N HIS A 168 -12.68 -20.56 -1.91
CA HIS A 168 -12.10 -19.32 -1.39
C HIS A 168 -10.89 -18.85 -2.23
N SER A 169 -10.23 -19.78 -2.93
CA SER A 169 -9.14 -19.55 -3.87
C SER A 169 -9.18 -20.64 -4.95
N LEU A 170 -8.66 -20.34 -6.14
CA LEU A 170 -8.54 -21.29 -7.24
C LEU A 170 -7.24 -21.01 -7.97
N ARG A 171 -6.38 -22.01 -8.12
CA ARG A 171 -5.08 -21.85 -8.79
C ARG A 171 -5.27 -21.61 -10.29
N ALA A 172 -4.45 -20.74 -10.87
CA ALA A 172 -4.36 -20.52 -12.32
C ALA A 172 -3.29 -21.45 -12.90
N ASP A 173 -3.64 -22.24 -13.91
CA ASP A 173 -2.70 -23.05 -14.71
C ASP A 173 -2.37 -22.38 -16.05
N GLU A 174 -1.53 -23.00 -16.87
CA GLU A 174 -1.10 -22.45 -18.15
C GLU A 174 -2.26 -22.18 -19.13
N SER A 175 -3.41 -22.87 -19.01
CA SER A 175 -4.56 -22.67 -19.90
C SER A 175 -5.25 -21.32 -19.70
N VAL A 176 -5.01 -20.69 -18.55
CA VAL A 176 -5.50 -19.36 -18.15
C VAL A 176 -4.33 -18.44 -17.79
N PHE A 177 -3.16 -18.68 -18.42
CA PHE A 177 -1.94 -17.88 -18.28
C PHE A 177 -1.32 -17.85 -16.87
N GLY A 178 -1.61 -18.87 -16.05
CA GLY A 178 -0.89 -19.15 -14.82
C GLY A 178 0.51 -19.74 -15.06
N TRP A 179 1.29 -19.85 -13.98
CA TRP A 179 2.70 -20.26 -14.00
C TRP A 179 3.00 -21.28 -12.87
N PRO A 180 2.42 -22.49 -12.91
CA PRO A 180 2.52 -23.46 -11.80
C PRO A 180 3.96 -23.83 -11.43
N LYS A 181 4.89 -23.80 -12.38
CA LYS A 181 6.30 -24.18 -12.18
C LYS A 181 7.19 -23.04 -11.69
N ASP A 182 6.65 -21.82 -11.63
CA ASP A 182 7.40 -20.61 -11.28
C ASP A 182 6.74 -19.82 -10.14
N VAL A 183 5.90 -20.50 -9.35
CA VAL A 183 5.53 -20.02 -8.03
C VAL A 183 6.73 -20.23 -7.12
N VAL A 184 7.14 -19.20 -6.37
CA VAL A 184 8.40 -19.20 -5.61
C VAL A 184 8.21 -18.78 -4.16
N GLY A 185 9.11 -19.19 -3.28
CA GLY A 185 9.10 -18.80 -1.86
C GLY A 185 10.46 -18.92 -1.20
N PRO A 186 10.60 -18.51 0.07
CA PRO A 186 11.81 -18.72 0.85
C PRO A 186 12.12 -20.21 1.06
N SER A 187 11.09 -21.05 1.09
CA SER A 187 11.18 -22.52 1.15
C SER A 187 10.22 -23.13 0.13
N GLY A 188 10.60 -24.26 -0.45
CA GLY A 188 9.88 -24.91 -1.56
C GLY A 188 9.33 -26.29 -1.21
N GLY A 189 8.50 -26.86 -2.09
CA GLY A 189 7.90 -28.19 -1.92
C GLY A 189 6.39 -28.17 -1.62
N GLU A 190 5.76 -29.35 -1.70
CA GLU A 190 4.32 -29.55 -1.48
C GLU A 190 3.90 -29.17 -0.05
N GLU A 191 4.78 -29.38 0.93
CA GLU A 191 4.60 -28.99 2.33
C GLU A 191 4.53 -27.47 2.52
N ASN A 192 5.01 -26.71 1.54
CA ASN A 192 5.04 -25.24 1.55
C ASN A 192 3.88 -24.59 0.79
N ILE A 193 2.92 -25.38 0.28
CA ILE A 193 1.65 -24.85 -0.26
C ILE A 193 0.93 -24.03 0.82
N TRP A 194 0.43 -22.84 0.45
CA TRP A 194 -0.24 -21.95 1.42
C TRP A 194 -1.52 -22.56 2.02
N ASP A 195 -2.37 -23.13 1.18
CA ASP A 195 -3.52 -23.97 1.57
C ASP A 195 -3.53 -25.24 0.71
N PRO A 196 -3.34 -26.44 1.29
CA PRO A 196 -3.26 -27.70 0.55
C PRO A 196 -4.63 -28.22 0.06
N ALA A 197 -5.73 -27.47 0.27
CA ALA A 197 -7.03 -27.82 -0.29
C ALA A 197 -6.97 -27.97 -1.83
N GLU A 198 -7.74 -28.91 -2.36
CA GLU A 198 -7.63 -29.29 -3.76
C GLU A 198 -7.90 -28.11 -4.72
N GLY A 199 -6.89 -27.81 -5.55
CA GLY A 199 -6.98 -26.82 -6.62
C GLY A 199 -6.89 -25.36 -6.18
N THR A 200 -6.39 -25.05 -4.98
CA THR A 200 -6.31 -23.66 -4.47
C THR A 200 -5.00 -22.95 -4.81
N TYR A 201 -3.84 -23.55 -4.50
CA TYR A 201 -2.51 -22.99 -4.68
C TYR A 201 -1.54 -24.01 -5.29
N TRP A 202 -0.42 -23.52 -5.82
CA TRP A 202 0.69 -24.34 -6.30
C TRP A 202 1.78 -24.46 -5.24
N ALA A 203 2.53 -25.57 -5.29
CA ALA A 203 3.73 -25.73 -4.49
C ALA A 203 4.79 -24.70 -4.93
N PRO A 204 5.37 -23.92 -4.02
CA PRO A 204 6.45 -23.02 -4.38
C PRO A 204 7.75 -23.79 -4.64
N ARG A 205 8.58 -23.25 -5.52
CA ARG A 205 10.01 -23.57 -5.59
C ARG A 205 10.77 -22.67 -4.62
N GLU A 206 11.79 -23.23 -3.96
CA GLU A 206 12.70 -22.43 -3.14
C GLU A 206 13.55 -21.51 -4.02
N LEU A 207 13.61 -20.22 -3.67
CA LEU A 207 14.53 -19.27 -4.32
C LEU A 207 15.98 -19.57 -3.94
N SER A 208 16.88 -19.54 -4.92
CA SER A 208 18.32 -19.45 -4.65
C SER A 208 18.69 -18.06 -4.12
N THR A 209 19.86 -17.93 -3.48
CA THR A 209 20.37 -16.62 -3.03
C THR A 209 20.57 -15.64 -4.19
N ALA A 210 20.93 -16.14 -5.37
CA ALA A 210 21.03 -15.33 -6.59
C ALA A 210 19.68 -14.76 -7.02
N GLU A 211 18.63 -15.59 -7.06
CA GLU A 211 17.27 -15.12 -7.39
C GLU A 211 16.73 -14.16 -6.33
N ILE A 212 17.08 -14.33 -5.05
CA ILE A 212 16.75 -13.34 -4.01
C ILE A 212 17.35 -11.97 -4.35
N LYS A 213 18.60 -11.91 -4.85
CA LYS A 213 19.20 -10.66 -5.30
C LYS A 213 18.51 -10.10 -6.54
N GLU A 214 18.07 -10.94 -7.46
CA GLU A 214 17.28 -10.52 -8.63
C GLU A 214 15.95 -9.89 -8.21
N VAL A 215 15.25 -10.48 -7.23
CA VAL A 215 14.05 -9.88 -6.63
C VAL A 215 14.37 -8.49 -6.08
N VAL A 216 15.44 -8.34 -5.29
CA VAL A 216 15.88 -7.03 -4.76
C VAL A 216 16.07 -6.00 -5.87
N GLN A 217 16.74 -6.38 -6.97
CA GLN A 217 16.95 -5.49 -8.11
C GLN A 217 15.66 -5.17 -8.85
N ALA A 218 14.72 -6.12 -8.96
CA ALA A 218 13.42 -5.90 -9.58
C ALA A 218 12.63 -4.83 -8.82
N PHE A 219 12.61 -4.87 -7.47
CA PHE A 219 12.01 -3.80 -6.66
C PHE A 219 12.62 -2.43 -6.94
N ALA A 220 13.96 -2.33 -7.01
CA ALA A 220 14.63 -1.06 -7.31
C ALA A 220 14.29 -0.56 -8.71
N LYS A 221 14.33 -1.43 -9.73
CA LYS A 221 13.98 -1.08 -11.11
C LYS A 221 12.54 -0.59 -11.22
N SER A 222 11.58 -1.28 -10.61
CA SER A 222 10.18 -0.84 -10.59
C SER A 222 10.03 0.51 -9.88
N ALA A 223 10.74 0.74 -8.78
CA ALA A 223 10.74 2.03 -8.09
C ALA A 223 11.29 3.17 -8.97
N GLU A 224 12.38 2.93 -9.71
CA GLU A 224 12.92 3.91 -10.65
C GLU A 224 11.91 4.27 -11.75
N LEU A 225 11.20 3.28 -12.30
CA LEU A 225 10.13 3.50 -13.28
C LEU A 225 8.95 4.28 -12.68
N ALA A 226 8.55 3.97 -11.45
CA ALA A 226 7.49 4.69 -10.75
C ALA A 226 7.86 6.17 -10.53
N VAL A 227 9.11 6.45 -10.15
CA VAL A 227 9.63 7.83 -10.05
C VAL A 227 9.53 8.55 -11.39
N LYS A 228 9.98 7.92 -12.48
CA LYS A 228 9.90 8.49 -13.83
C LYS A 228 8.46 8.74 -14.29
N ALA A 229 7.50 7.95 -13.81
CA ALA A 229 6.07 8.13 -14.09
C ALA A 229 5.44 9.27 -13.27
N GLY A 230 6.15 9.84 -12.29
CA GLY A 230 5.71 10.95 -11.45
C GLY A 230 5.02 10.54 -10.14
N VAL A 231 5.17 9.29 -9.71
CA VAL A 231 4.62 8.81 -8.44
C VAL A 231 5.21 9.61 -7.26
N ASP A 232 4.41 9.93 -6.25
CA ASP A 232 4.84 10.73 -5.09
C ASP A 232 5.38 9.87 -3.94
N VAL A 233 4.93 8.62 -3.80
CA VAL A 233 5.27 7.73 -2.68
C VAL A 233 5.45 6.28 -3.18
N ILE A 234 6.49 5.60 -2.70
CA ILE A 234 6.66 4.15 -2.91
C ILE A 234 6.34 3.43 -1.60
N GLU A 235 5.56 2.35 -1.66
CA GLU A 235 5.41 1.40 -0.56
C GLU A 235 5.96 0.03 -0.95
N ILE A 236 6.75 -0.57 -0.05
CA ILE A 236 7.21 -1.95 -0.19
C ILE A 236 6.21 -2.88 0.51
N HIS A 237 5.69 -3.88 -0.20
CA HIS A 237 4.76 -4.83 0.37
C HIS A 237 5.47 -6.01 1.07
N ALA A 238 5.55 -5.96 2.40
CA ALA A 238 6.07 -7.02 3.26
C ALA A 238 5.02 -7.59 4.24
N ALA A 239 3.79 -7.77 3.76
CA ALA A 239 2.65 -8.20 4.56
C ALA A 239 1.82 -9.27 3.84
N HIS A 240 0.72 -9.68 4.48
CA HIS A 240 -0.35 -10.52 3.93
C HIS A 240 0.09 -11.89 3.41
N GLY A 241 1.23 -12.39 3.87
CA GLY A 241 1.79 -13.64 3.44
C GLY A 241 2.33 -13.66 2.02
N TYR A 242 2.62 -12.51 1.43
CA TYR A 242 3.35 -12.42 0.15
C TYR A 242 4.86 -12.54 0.37
N LEU A 243 5.67 -12.51 -0.69
CA LEU A 243 7.06 -13.00 -0.68
C LEU A 243 7.88 -12.44 0.48
N LEU A 244 7.93 -11.12 0.65
CA LEU A 244 8.74 -10.53 1.72
C LEU A 244 8.22 -10.91 3.12
N ASN A 245 6.90 -11.00 3.32
CA ASN A 245 6.34 -11.50 4.59
C ASN A 245 6.65 -12.99 4.80
N GLN A 246 6.70 -13.80 3.73
CA GLN A 246 7.08 -15.21 3.82
C GLN A 246 8.52 -15.36 4.34
N PHE A 247 9.44 -14.48 3.93
CA PHE A 247 10.80 -14.44 4.49
C PHE A 247 10.80 -14.01 5.95
N LEU A 248 9.98 -13.03 6.33
CA LEU A 248 9.86 -12.58 7.71
C LEU A 248 9.36 -13.70 8.63
N SER A 249 8.34 -14.46 8.25
CA SER A 249 7.74 -15.44 9.15
C SER A 249 8.56 -16.73 9.24
N PRO A 250 8.97 -17.17 10.44
CA PRO A 250 9.64 -18.45 10.60
C PRO A 250 8.69 -19.64 10.37
N ALA A 251 7.36 -19.41 10.34
CA ALA A 251 6.37 -20.41 9.93
C ALA A 251 6.55 -20.82 8.46
N THR A 252 7.09 -19.95 7.61
CA THR A 252 7.24 -20.17 6.16
C THR A 252 8.67 -20.15 5.66
N ASN A 253 9.60 -19.54 6.39
CA ASN A 253 11.01 -19.49 6.03
C ASN A 253 11.80 -20.52 6.84
N LYS A 254 12.11 -21.66 6.21
CA LYS A 254 12.89 -22.76 6.79
C LYS A 254 14.35 -22.78 6.31
N ARG A 255 14.79 -21.70 5.67
CA ARG A 255 16.16 -21.64 5.12
C ARG A 255 17.20 -21.72 6.22
N THR A 256 18.33 -22.31 5.87
CA THR A 256 19.52 -22.44 6.73
C THR A 256 20.69 -21.55 6.29
N ASP A 257 20.51 -20.80 5.22
CA ASP A 257 21.46 -19.81 4.74
C ASP A 257 21.27 -18.43 5.41
N GLU A 258 21.92 -17.41 4.86
CA GLU A 258 21.89 -16.04 5.37
C GLU A 258 20.50 -15.35 5.31
N TYR A 259 19.49 -15.99 4.71
CA TYR A 259 18.13 -15.46 4.61
C TYR A 259 17.12 -16.18 5.51
N GLY A 260 17.52 -17.16 6.32
CA GLY A 260 16.62 -17.84 7.28
C GLY A 260 17.22 -18.10 8.66
N GLY A 261 16.40 -18.69 9.53
CA GLY A 261 16.73 -18.95 10.92
C GLY A 261 16.57 -17.71 11.81
N SER A 262 17.67 -16.99 12.06
CA SER A 262 17.68 -15.85 12.99
C SER A 262 16.77 -14.71 12.53
N PHE A 263 16.39 -13.83 13.46
CA PHE A 263 15.63 -12.62 13.13
C PHE A 263 16.38 -11.78 12.09
N GLU A 264 17.68 -11.58 12.29
CA GLU A 264 18.55 -10.76 11.45
C GLU A 264 18.62 -11.30 10.02
N ASN A 265 18.62 -12.62 9.85
CA ASN A 265 18.60 -13.27 8.54
C ASN A 265 17.22 -13.15 7.88
N ARG A 266 16.13 -13.39 8.63
CA ARG A 266 14.75 -13.29 8.09
C ARG A 266 14.40 -11.87 7.63
N VAL A 267 14.85 -10.84 8.34
CA VAL A 267 14.62 -9.44 7.95
C VAL A 267 15.60 -8.95 6.87
N ARG A 268 16.65 -9.72 6.53
CA ARG A 268 17.70 -9.31 5.59
C ARG A 268 17.14 -8.88 4.24
N ILE A 269 16.23 -9.66 3.66
CA ILE A 269 15.65 -9.32 2.36
C ILE A 269 14.87 -8.00 2.39
N VAL A 270 14.12 -7.73 3.45
CA VAL A 270 13.37 -6.46 3.59
C VAL A 270 14.34 -5.29 3.70
N ARG A 271 15.45 -5.44 4.44
CA ARG A 271 16.50 -4.42 4.53
C ARG A 271 17.18 -4.19 3.18
N GLU A 272 17.49 -5.25 2.44
CA GLU A 272 18.10 -5.17 1.12
C GLU A 272 17.18 -4.49 0.09
N VAL A 273 15.90 -4.87 0.05
CA VAL A 273 14.88 -4.22 -0.80
C VAL A 273 14.72 -2.75 -0.43
N ALA A 274 14.55 -2.42 0.85
CA ALA A 274 14.39 -1.02 1.29
C ALA A 274 15.62 -0.17 0.93
N THR A 275 16.83 -0.72 1.14
CA THR A 275 18.08 -0.04 0.79
C THR A 275 18.20 0.18 -0.72
N ALA A 276 17.89 -0.83 -1.53
CA ALA A 276 17.98 -0.76 -2.99
C ALA A 276 16.95 0.23 -3.56
N VAL A 277 15.70 0.21 -3.08
CA VAL A 277 14.67 1.18 -3.46
C VAL A 277 15.05 2.58 -3.04
N ARG A 278 15.52 2.78 -1.80
CA ARG A 278 15.95 4.10 -1.31
C ARG A 278 17.10 4.68 -2.14
N ALA A 279 17.98 3.86 -2.70
CA ALA A 279 19.10 4.30 -3.51
C ALA A 279 18.69 4.88 -4.88
N VAL A 280 17.50 4.53 -5.40
CA VAL A 280 17.04 4.94 -6.75
C VAL A 280 15.90 5.95 -6.74
N ILE A 281 15.30 6.23 -5.58
CA ILE A 281 14.27 7.27 -5.44
C ILE A 281 14.85 8.61 -4.95
N PRO A 282 14.23 9.75 -5.27
CA PRO A 282 14.68 11.05 -4.76
C PRO A 282 14.75 11.10 -3.24
N LYS A 283 15.74 11.81 -2.68
CA LYS A 283 15.90 11.96 -1.22
C LYS A 283 14.64 12.52 -0.55
N GLY A 284 13.92 13.41 -1.24
CA GLY A 284 12.68 14.02 -0.78
C GLY A 284 11.42 13.13 -0.86
N MET A 285 11.51 11.97 -1.52
CA MET A 285 10.36 11.08 -1.72
C MET A 285 10.15 10.15 -0.52
N PRO A 286 8.92 10.06 0.03
CA PRO A 286 8.61 9.09 1.09
C PRO A 286 8.73 7.64 0.62
N LEU A 287 9.29 6.78 1.48
CA LEU A 287 9.30 5.33 1.32
C LEU A 287 8.55 4.69 2.48
N PHE A 288 7.48 3.97 2.14
CA PHE A 288 6.62 3.28 3.09
C PHE A 288 6.98 1.79 3.11
N LEU A 289 6.70 1.13 4.23
CA LEU A 289 6.77 -0.32 4.36
C LEU A 289 5.44 -0.82 4.94
N ARG A 290 4.75 -1.69 4.21
CA ARG A 290 3.58 -2.38 4.76
C ARG A 290 3.99 -3.71 5.38
N ILE A 291 3.60 -3.94 6.63
CA ILE A 291 3.89 -5.18 7.36
C ILE A 291 2.63 -5.86 7.89
N SER A 292 2.71 -7.17 8.07
CA SER A 292 1.81 -7.90 8.95
C SER A 292 2.41 -7.87 10.36
N ALA A 293 1.79 -7.15 11.30
CA ALA A 293 2.36 -6.97 12.63
C ALA A 293 2.35 -8.25 13.49
N THR A 294 1.49 -9.20 13.16
CA THR A 294 1.48 -10.58 13.69
C THR A 294 0.90 -11.50 12.62
N ASP A 295 1.33 -12.76 12.61
CA ASP A 295 0.77 -13.83 11.78
C ASP A 295 -0.52 -14.43 12.37
N TRP A 296 -0.84 -14.12 13.64
CA TRP A 296 -1.97 -14.68 14.41
C TRP A 296 -1.88 -16.20 14.60
N LEU A 297 -0.68 -16.72 14.87
CA LEU A 297 -0.43 -18.15 15.09
C LEU A 297 -0.23 -18.51 16.56
N GLU A 298 -0.48 -17.59 17.49
CA GLU A 298 -0.35 -17.84 18.92
C GLU A 298 -1.23 -19.03 19.34
N GLY A 299 -0.61 -20.05 19.95
CA GLY A 299 -1.28 -21.29 20.35
C GLY A 299 -1.59 -22.27 19.23
N GLN A 300 -1.14 -22.02 17.98
CA GLN A 300 -1.22 -23.02 16.89
C GLN A 300 -0.01 -23.96 16.92
N PRO A 301 -0.16 -25.25 16.55
CA PRO A 301 0.95 -26.21 16.51
C PRO A 301 2.16 -25.72 15.69
N VAL A 302 1.91 -25.11 14.52
CA VAL A 302 2.98 -24.59 13.64
C VAL A 302 3.87 -23.54 14.33
N ALA A 303 3.30 -22.73 15.22
CA ALA A 303 4.07 -21.75 15.99
C ALA A 303 4.92 -22.40 17.08
N ALA A 304 4.45 -23.51 17.67
CA ALA A 304 5.26 -24.27 18.62
C ALA A 304 6.42 -25.01 17.94
N GLU A 305 6.21 -25.48 16.71
CA GLU A 305 7.22 -26.22 15.94
C GLU A 305 8.29 -25.32 15.34
N SER A 306 7.88 -24.14 14.84
CA SER A 306 8.76 -23.30 14.03
C SER A 306 8.79 -21.83 14.39
N GLY A 307 8.02 -21.41 15.40
CA GLY A 307 7.83 -20.01 15.74
C GLY A 307 6.81 -19.31 14.85
N SER A 308 6.59 -18.03 15.13
CA SER A 308 5.69 -17.15 14.39
C SER A 308 6.32 -15.77 14.25
N TRP A 309 5.90 -14.99 13.26
CA TRP A 309 6.05 -13.53 13.34
C TRP A 309 4.96 -13.01 14.26
N ASP A 310 5.34 -12.39 15.37
CA ASP A 310 4.46 -11.87 16.40
C ASP A 310 4.67 -10.36 16.60
N LEU A 311 3.92 -9.76 17.52
CA LEU A 311 4.04 -8.33 17.82
C LEU A 311 5.47 -7.97 18.25
N GLU A 312 6.12 -8.78 19.08
CA GLU A 312 7.51 -8.56 19.53
C GLU A 312 8.50 -8.55 18.36
N SER A 313 8.32 -9.44 17.37
CA SER A 313 9.09 -9.43 16.13
C SER A 313 8.92 -8.11 15.36
N SER A 314 7.69 -7.59 15.30
CA SER A 314 7.41 -6.30 14.68
C SER A 314 7.99 -5.12 15.46
N LEU A 315 7.99 -5.17 16.79
CA LEU A 315 8.62 -4.16 17.64
C LEU A 315 10.13 -4.10 17.40
N ARG A 316 10.80 -5.25 17.25
CA ARG A 316 12.21 -5.31 16.84
C ARG A 316 12.45 -4.80 15.42
N LEU A 317 11.51 -5.04 14.49
CA LEU A 317 11.63 -4.56 13.12
C LEU A 317 11.52 -3.03 13.05
N VAL A 318 10.61 -2.40 13.79
CA VAL A 318 10.43 -0.95 13.71
C VAL A 318 11.64 -0.15 14.19
N GLU A 319 12.47 -0.72 15.07
CA GLU A 319 13.72 -0.10 15.53
C GLU A 319 14.76 0.06 14.41
N ILE A 320 14.77 -0.82 13.41
CA ILE A 320 15.75 -0.78 12.31
C ILE A 320 15.26 0.00 11.07
N LEU A 321 13.97 0.35 11.02
CA LEU A 321 13.36 1.06 9.89
C LEU A 321 14.01 2.42 9.55
N PRO A 322 14.43 3.25 10.53
CA PRO A 322 15.11 4.51 10.24
C PRO A 322 16.43 4.32 9.48
N GLU A 323 17.19 3.26 9.78
CA GLU A 323 18.49 2.99 9.17
C GLU A 323 18.38 2.73 7.66
N VAL A 324 17.30 2.07 7.24
CA VAL A 324 17.02 1.75 5.84
C VAL A 324 16.12 2.80 5.15
N GLY A 325 15.84 3.91 5.86
CA GLY A 325 15.16 5.07 5.30
C GLY A 325 13.65 4.90 5.10
N ILE A 326 12.97 4.07 5.90
CA ILE A 326 11.50 3.98 5.91
C ILE A 326 10.91 5.16 6.69
N ASP A 327 10.02 5.89 6.04
CA ASP A 327 9.39 7.11 6.56
C ASP A 327 8.04 6.83 7.22
N LEU A 328 7.35 5.77 6.80
CA LEU A 328 6.08 5.35 7.37
C LEU A 328 5.95 3.82 7.34
N VAL A 329 5.45 3.23 8.42
CA VAL A 329 5.04 1.83 8.46
C VAL A 329 3.51 1.71 8.39
N ASP A 330 2.99 1.04 7.35
CA ASP A 330 1.56 0.71 7.19
C ASP A 330 1.29 -0.62 7.91
N VAL A 331 0.49 -0.58 8.99
CA VAL A 331 0.36 -1.68 9.93
C VAL A 331 -0.90 -2.49 9.65
N SER A 332 -0.71 -3.63 8.99
CA SER A 332 -1.73 -4.67 8.81
C SER A 332 -1.40 -5.92 9.63
N SER A 333 -1.94 -7.09 9.29
CA SER A 333 -1.69 -8.35 10.02
C SER A 333 -2.10 -9.58 9.19
N GLY A 334 -1.59 -10.75 9.59
CA GLY A 334 -1.97 -12.06 9.06
C GLY A 334 -1.60 -12.29 7.60
N GLY A 335 -2.22 -13.32 7.03
CA GLY A 335 -2.16 -13.73 5.64
C GLY A 335 -1.08 -14.76 5.32
N VAL A 336 -0.12 -15.01 6.22
CA VAL A 336 1.05 -15.87 5.93
C VAL A 336 0.76 -17.36 5.97
N HIS A 337 -0.15 -17.79 6.84
CA HIS A 337 -0.41 -19.22 7.09
C HIS A 337 -1.91 -19.48 7.28
N LYS A 338 -2.40 -20.61 6.75
CA LYS A 338 -3.83 -20.98 6.79
C LYS A 338 -4.40 -21.17 8.20
N ASP A 339 -3.55 -21.58 9.15
CA ASP A 339 -3.98 -21.90 10.52
C ASP A 339 -4.16 -20.67 11.43
N GLN A 340 -3.87 -19.48 10.92
CA GLN A 340 -4.05 -18.22 11.64
C GLN A 340 -5.45 -18.09 12.26
N LYS A 341 -5.52 -17.51 13.47
CA LYS A 341 -6.77 -17.27 14.19
C LYS A 341 -6.99 -15.77 14.42
N ILE A 342 -7.49 -15.11 13.39
CA ILE A 342 -7.75 -13.67 13.42
C ILE A 342 -9.07 -13.40 14.13
N LYS A 343 -9.04 -12.62 15.23
CA LYS A 343 -10.23 -12.08 15.87
C LYS A 343 -10.60 -10.76 15.22
N LEU A 344 -11.49 -10.82 14.23
CA LEU A 344 -11.96 -9.63 13.54
C LEU A 344 -12.85 -8.78 14.46
N GLY A 345 -12.53 -7.49 14.56
CA GLY A 345 -13.32 -6.50 15.27
C GLY A 345 -12.86 -5.09 14.93
N PRO A 346 -13.63 -4.04 15.27
CA PRO A 346 -13.20 -2.66 15.09
C PRO A 346 -11.86 -2.40 15.78
N GLY A 347 -10.88 -1.85 15.05
CA GLY A 347 -9.60 -1.44 15.63
C GLY A 347 -8.55 -2.54 15.84
N TYR A 348 -8.81 -3.80 15.51
CA TYR A 348 -7.89 -4.92 15.82
C TYR A 348 -6.45 -4.73 15.30
N GLN A 349 -6.27 -4.10 14.14
CA GLN A 349 -4.94 -3.71 13.60
C GLN A 349 -4.50 -2.32 14.03
N VAL A 350 -5.45 -1.44 14.32
CA VAL A 350 -5.17 -0.08 14.81
C VAL A 350 -4.53 -0.13 16.19
N ASP A 351 -4.89 -1.12 17.01
CA ASP A 351 -4.23 -1.36 18.30
C ASP A 351 -2.77 -1.79 18.11
N LEU A 352 -2.50 -2.68 17.14
CA LEU A 352 -1.12 -3.03 16.75
C LEU A 352 -0.35 -1.80 16.26
N ALA A 353 -0.97 -0.94 15.45
CA ALA A 353 -0.38 0.32 15.01
C ALA A 353 -0.03 1.23 16.19
N GLY A 354 -0.91 1.31 17.20
CA GLY A 354 -0.67 2.07 18.42
C GLY A 354 0.54 1.59 19.22
N GLU A 355 0.72 0.27 19.36
CA GLU A 355 1.88 -0.31 20.05
C GLU A 355 3.20 -0.02 19.30
N LEU A 356 3.21 -0.20 17.97
CA LEU A 356 4.36 0.15 17.14
C LEU A 356 4.67 1.65 17.21
N ARG A 357 3.66 2.51 17.17
CA ARG A 357 3.84 3.97 17.28
C ARG A 357 4.46 4.35 18.63
N LYS A 358 3.99 3.76 19.73
CA LYS A 358 4.58 3.99 21.06
C LYS A 358 6.05 3.59 21.09
N ALA A 359 6.39 2.42 20.55
CA ALA A 359 7.77 1.94 20.51
C ALA A 359 8.68 2.84 19.67
N ILE A 360 8.24 3.24 18.47
CA ILE A 360 8.96 4.17 17.60
C ILE A 360 9.22 5.50 18.31
N ARG A 361 8.21 6.08 18.97
CA ARG A 361 8.35 7.34 19.71
C ARG A 361 9.26 7.19 20.93
N LYS A 362 9.18 6.08 21.65
CA LYS A 362 10.08 5.75 22.77
C LYS A 362 11.54 5.63 22.32
N ALA A 363 11.78 5.10 21.13
CA ALA A 363 13.11 5.01 20.51
C ALA A 363 13.61 6.35 19.95
N GLY A 364 12.81 7.42 20.00
CA GLY A 364 13.17 8.74 19.43
C GLY A 364 13.16 8.78 17.91
N ALA A 365 12.55 7.79 17.25
CA ALA A 365 12.49 7.70 15.79
C ALA A 365 11.33 8.52 15.21
N SER A 366 11.58 9.08 14.02
CA SER A 366 10.62 9.93 13.30
C SER A 366 9.71 9.16 12.33
N THR A 367 9.88 7.85 12.20
CA THR A 367 9.03 7.02 11.33
C THR A 367 7.58 7.17 11.75
N LEU A 368 6.71 7.41 10.77
CA LEU A 368 5.28 7.58 10.99
C LEU A 368 4.57 6.23 10.95
N VAL A 369 3.34 6.18 11.45
CA VAL A 369 2.54 4.95 11.48
C VAL A 369 1.22 5.16 10.75
N GLY A 370 0.89 4.23 9.86
CA GLY A 370 -0.41 4.12 9.22
C GLY A 370 -1.30 3.09 9.93
N GLY A 371 -2.52 3.48 10.28
CA GLY A 371 -3.53 2.57 10.82
C GLY A 371 -4.51 2.12 9.74
N VAL A 372 -4.69 0.81 9.57
CA VAL A 372 -5.64 0.22 8.61
C VAL A 372 -6.54 -0.83 9.28
N GLY A 373 -7.69 -1.11 8.69
CA GLY A 373 -8.51 -2.27 9.03
C GLY A 373 -9.85 -1.94 9.67
N LEU A 374 -10.93 -2.21 8.93
CA LEU A 374 -12.32 -1.98 9.37
C LEU A 374 -12.55 -0.55 9.93
N ILE A 375 -11.93 0.44 9.30
CA ILE A 375 -12.22 1.85 9.52
C ILE A 375 -13.35 2.24 8.56
N THR A 376 -14.52 2.56 9.10
CA THR A 376 -15.71 2.92 8.30
C THR A 376 -16.34 4.24 8.73
N GLU A 377 -16.23 4.59 10.01
CA GLU A 377 -16.88 5.78 10.58
C GLU A 377 -15.92 6.96 10.71
N ALA A 378 -16.49 8.16 10.57
CA ALA A 378 -15.77 9.43 10.61
C ALA A 378 -15.08 9.65 11.96
N GLU A 379 -15.81 9.42 13.06
CA GLU A 379 -15.38 9.59 14.43
C GLU A 379 -14.30 8.56 14.80
N GLN A 380 -14.44 7.33 14.29
CA GLN A 380 -13.41 6.31 14.41
C GLN A 380 -12.10 6.79 13.76
N ALA A 381 -12.15 7.21 12.49
CA ALA A 381 -10.97 7.72 11.78
C ALA A 381 -10.34 8.93 12.48
N GLN A 382 -11.15 9.87 12.97
CA GLN A 382 -10.69 11.01 13.75
C GLN A 382 -9.95 10.58 15.01
N SER A 383 -10.56 9.69 15.81
CA SER A 383 -9.99 9.26 17.09
C SER A 383 -8.62 8.57 16.95
N ILE A 384 -8.36 7.92 15.81
CA ILE A 384 -7.10 7.20 15.54
C ILE A 384 -5.92 8.16 15.45
N VAL A 385 -6.11 9.32 14.83
CA VAL A 385 -5.03 10.28 14.51
C VAL A 385 -5.07 11.54 15.36
N GLN A 386 -6.12 11.76 16.13
CA GLN A 386 -6.27 12.98 16.93
C GLN A 386 -5.08 13.14 17.91
N GLY A 387 -4.43 14.30 17.86
CA GLY A 387 -3.26 14.59 18.69
C GLY A 387 -1.94 14.01 18.14
N ALA A 388 -1.93 13.41 16.94
CA ALA A 388 -0.71 12.86 16.35
C ALA A 388 0.43 13.89 16.20
N ASP A 389 0.07 15.17 16.00
CA ASP A 389 1.00 16.30 15.86
C ASP A 389 1.55 16.83 17.19
N GLU A 390 0.95 16.45 18.31
CA GLU A 390 1.26 17.00 19.65
C GLU A 390 2.34 16.19 20.38
N ALA A 391 3.08 15.34 19.65
CA ALA A 391 3.95 14.27 20.17
C ALA A 391 5.23 14.72 20.94
N HIS A 392 5.31 15.98 21.37
CA HIS A 392 6.38 16.47 22.25
C HIS A 392 5.87 17.02 23.60
N GLN A 393 4.56 16.98 23.87
CA GLN A 393 4.02 17.40 25.17
C GLN A 393 3.72 16.17 26.03
N ALA A 394 4.36 16.08 27.20
CA ALA A 394 4.28 14.94 28.12
C ALA A 394 2.90 14.73 28.78
N GLU A 395 1.88 15.51 28.40
CA GLU A 395 0.55 15.56 29.04
C GLU A 395 -0.62 15.48 28.03
N ALA A 396 -0.42 14.83 26.87
CA ALA A 396 -1.54 14.58 25.97
C ALA A 396 -2.54 13.59 26.59
N ILE A 397 -3.76 14.06 26.89
CA ILE A 397 -4.87 13.27 27.46
C ILE A 397 -5.31 12.13 26.51
N VAL A 398 -5.01 12.24 25.21
CA VAL A 398 -5.32 11.23 24.17
C VAL A 398 -4.04 10.83 23.45
N THR A 399 -3.72 9.55 23.44
CA THR A 399 -2.59 9.01 22.66
C THR A 399 -3.06 8.58 21.27
N ALA A 400 -2.64 9.30 20.22
CA ALA A 400 -2.89 8.91 18.84
C ALA A 400 -2.32 7.50 18.57
N LYS A 401 -3.11 6.65 17.88
CA LYS A 401 -2.72 5.29 17.51
C LYS A 401 -1.99 5.24 16.16
N ALA A 402 -2.21 6.22 15.30
CA ALA A 402 -1.53 6.35 14.02
C ALA A 402 -1.34 7.83 13.65
N ASP A 403 -0.47 8.10 12.68
CA ASP A 403 -0.27 9.43 12.09
C ASP A 403 -1.14 9.63 10.84
N VAL A 404 -1.59 8.54 10.19
CA VAL A 404 -2.56 8.53 9.07
C VAL A 404 -3.52 7.35 9.18
N VAL A 405 -4.68 7.45 8.55
CA VAL A 405 -5.63 6.34 8.37
C VAL A 405 -5.65 5.87 6.92
N LEU A 406 -5.59 4.55 6.74
CA LEU A 406 -5.76 3.91 5.44
C LEU A 406 -7.11 3.17 5.42
N LEU A 407 -7.94 3.48 4.44
CA LEU A 407 -9.23 2.85 4.23
C LEU A 407 -9.25 2.11 2.90
N ALA A 408 -9.88 0.94 2.88
CA ALA A 408 -9.99 0.09 1.69
C ALA A 408 -11.46 -0.05 1.27
N ARG A 409 -12.13 -1.11 1.74
CA ARG A 409 -13.52 -1.46 1.39
C ARG A 409 -14.55 -0.33 1.54
N GLN A 410 -14.35 0.61 2.47
CA GLN A 410 -15.25 1.75 2.61
C GLN A 410 -15.20 2.66 1.37
N PHE A 411 -14.02 2.91 0.81
CA PHE A 411 -13.89 3.69 -0.43
C PHE A 411 -14.51 2.99 -1.64
N LEU A 412 -14.49 1.65 -1.69
CA LEU A 412 -15.17 0.92 -2.77
C LEU A 412 -16.70 1.08 -2.73
N ARG A 413 -17.27 1.23 -1.52
CA ARG A 413 -18.72 1.41 -1.33
C ARG A 413 -19.14 2.87 -1.45
N GLU A 414 -18.30 3.78 -0.96
CA GLU A 414 -18.57 5.20 -0.86
C GLU A 414 -17.31 5.98 -1.28
N PRO A 415 -17.11 6.21 -2.59
CA PRO A 415 -15.91 6.90 -3.08
C PRO A 415 -15.81 8.36 -2.60
N GLU A 416 -16.90 8.99 -2.17
CA GLU A 416 -16.98 10.35 -1.60
C GLU A 416 -16.76 10.42 -0.09
N TRP A 417 -16.34 9.32 0.54
CA TRP A 417 -16.24 9.20 1.99
C TRP A 417 -15.50 10.36 2.69
N VAL A 418 -14.46 10.93 2.06
CA VAL A 418 -13.75 12.10 2.63
C VAL A 418 -14.67 13.31 2.76
N ILE A 419 -15.47 13.59 1.74
CA ILE A 419 -16.41 14.72 1.73
C ILE A 419 -17.55 14.46 2.73
N THR A 420 -18.09 13.24 2.76
CA THR A 420 -19.11 12.87 3.75
C THR A 420 -18.57 12.99 5.18
N THR A 421 -17.33 12.57 5.41
CA THR A 421 -16.63 12.66 6.70
C THR A 421 -16.40 14.10 7.11
N ALA A 422 -15.97 14.96 6.17
CA ALA A 422 -15.82 16.39 6.42
C ALA A 422 -17.15 17.01 6.87
N LYS A 423 -18.25 16.69 6.18
CA LYS A 423 -19.60 17.14 6.56
C LYS A 423 -20.01 16.63 7.95
N LYS A 424 -19.81 15.34 8.26
CA LYS A 424 -20.13 14.75 9.57
C LYS A 424 -19.35 15.42 10.71
N LEU A 425 -18.07 15.73 10.49
CA LEU A 425 -17.19 16.35 11.48
C LEU A 425 -17.25 17.89 11.47
N GLY A 426 -18.12 18.51 10.66
CA GLY A 426 -18.27 19.97 10.59
C GLY A 426 -17.09 20.70 9.94
N VAL A 427 -16.26 20.02 9.15
CA VAL A 427 -15.08 20.58 8.49
C VAL A 427 -15.46 21.11 7.11
N LYS A 428 -15.15 22.38 6.84
CA LYS A 428 -15.25 22.95 5.49
C LYS A 428 -14.04 22.51 4.67
N VAL A 429 -14.30 21.86 3.54
CA VAL A 429 -13.27 21.41 2.60
C VAL A 429 -13.46 22.01 1.22
N THR A 430 -12.38 22.05 0.45
CA THR A 430 -12.39 22.38 -0.97
C THR A 430 -13.06 21.28 -1.79
N HIS A 431 -13.64 21.65 -2.93
CA HIS A 431 -14.29 20.73 -3.88
C HIS A 431 -13.82 21.01 -5.30
N PRO A 432 -13.93 20.04 -6.24
CA PRO A 432 -13.67 20.31 -7.65
C PRO A 432 -14.54 21.48 -8.12
N HIS A 433 -13.94 22.41 -8.86
CA HIS A 433 -14.63 23.59 -9.39
C HIS A 433 -15.90 23.23 -10.17
N GLN A 434 -15.85 22.11 -10.89
CA GLN A 434 -16.95 21.57 -11.68
C GLN A 434 -18.18 21.17 -10.85
N PHE A 435 -18.01 20.89 -9.56
CA PHE A 435 -19.09 20.40 -8.68
C PHE A 435 -19.76 21.50 -7.85
N TRP A 436 -19.30 22.76 -7.92
CA TRP A 436 -19.76 23.85 -7.05
C TRP A 436 -21.28 24.09 -7.02
N ARG A 437 -21.99 23.76 -8.11
CA ARG A 437 -23.45 23.93 -8.19
C ARG A 437 -24.25 22.88 -7.41
N ALA A 438 -23.59 21.87 -6.86
CA ALA A 438 -24.22 20.76 -6.13
C ALA A 438 -23.92 20.78 -4.61
N LEU A 439 -23.20 21.79 -4.11
CA LEU A 439 -22.69 21.86 -2.75
C LEU A 439 -23.56 22.69 -1.80
#